data_AF-A0A6N3GBP4-F1
#
_entry.id   AF-A0A6N3GBP4-F1
#
_cell.length_a   1.000
_cell.length_b   1.000
_cell.length_c   1.000
_cell.angle_alpha   90.00
_cell.angle_beta   90.00
_cell.angle_gamma   90.00
#
_symmetry.space_group_name_H-M   'P 1'
#
loop_
_entity.id
_entity.type
_entity.pdbx_description
1 polymer ?
#
loop_
_entity_poly.entity_id
_entity_poly.type
_entity_poly.pdbx_seq_one_letter_code
_entity_poly.pdbx_strand_id
1 'polypeptide(L)'
;MKKYKFTLVSVFIFICMSLTGCGVIDTALVKVGLRNTDFDYLLQNKVDKIIIQSSRDAGFRFIVNDQSAIQNIYKILSKGNIKDEKTSLDPDYVFEIYMGDEVKSYNYVVSVDERGVGNFYDDNNSYLVSKSLDDSITQNLSFIRKPRDFEDIYYNSILQVLELKKDELSKGDNKVGIDITGDVDCLKYMFSVDLKKFEKNLDKVVAGTKLINNNSEEFDTVITVKNKGYSSKKFRTVITVDNKKDKVYETYYVVGNYEYKSWDIYIGNPGEKPDEW
;
A
#
# COMPACT_ATOMS: atom_id res chain seq x y z
N MET A 1 43.20 -28.71 32.33
CA MET A 1 43.32 -29.00 30.88
C MET A 1 42.01 -28.89 30.07
N LYS A 2 40.82 -29.27 30.58
CA LYS A 2 39.55 -29.19 29.82
C LYS A 2 39.09 -27.76 29.48
N LYS A 3 39.28 -26.78 30.38
CA LYS A 3 38.87 -25.37 30.15
C LYS A 3 39.65 -24.70 29.01
N TYR A 4 40.99 -24.86 28.97
CA TYR A 4 41.82 -24.31 27.90
C TYR A 4 41.55 -24.92 26.52
N LYS A 5 41.16 -26.21 26.46
CA LYS A 5 40.75 -26.85 25.19
C LYS A 5 39.46 -26.24 24.64
N PHE A 6 38.50 -25.89 25.50
CA PHE A 6 37.25 -25.25 25.07
C PHE A 6 37.49 -23.83 24.56
N THR A 7 38.32 -23.05 25.26
CA THR A 7 38.69 -21.69 24.83
C THR A 7 39.47 -21.70 23.51
N LEU A 8 40.38 -22.66 23.31
CA LEU A 8 41.12 -22.84 22.06
C LEU A 8 40.20 -23.19 20.88
N VAL A 9 39.20 -24.05 21.09
CA VAL A 9 38.21 -24.38 20.05
C VAL A 9 37.35 -23.17 19.70
N SER A 10 36.88 -22.39 20.68
CA SER A 10 36.12 -21.17 20.42
C SER A 10 36.93 -20.10 19.67
N VAL A 11 38.21 -19.93 20.00
CA VAL A 11 39.12 -18.99 19.31
C VAL A 11 39.42 -19.48 17.89
N PHE A 12 39.60 -20.79 17.69
CA PHE A 12 39.82 -21.37 16.37
C PHE A 12 38.60 -21.21 15.47
N ILE A 13 37.39 -21.38 16.00
CA ILE A 13 36.13 -21.11 15.27
C ILE A 13 36.03 -19.62 14.88
N PHE A 14 36.39 -18.71 15.79
CA PHE A 14 36.42 -17.26 15.51
C PHE A 14 37.44 -16.87 14.42
N ILE A 15 38.60 -17.52 14.40
CA ILE A 15 39.64 -17.31 13.37
C ILE A 15 39.23 -17.94 12.03
N CYS A 16 38.55 -19.09 12.05
CA CYS A 16 38.00 -19.68 10.83
C CYS A 16 36.90 -18.80 10.21
N MET A 17 36.09 -18.11 11.03
CA MET A 17 35.09 -17.15 10.55
C MET A 17 35.69 -15.86 9.98
N SER A 18 36.90 -15.47 10.39
CA SER A 18 37.60 -14.30 9.82
C SER A 18 38.38 -14.59 8.54
N LEU A 19 38.58 -15.87 8.18
CA LEU A 19 39.29 -16.32 6.97
C LEU A 19 38.35 -16.75 5.83
N THR A 20 37.05 -16.85 6.08
CA THR A 20 36.06 -17.03 5.02
C THR A 20 35.80 -15.69 4.35
N GLY A 21 36.34 -15.50 3.14
CA GLY A 21 36.01 -14.33 2.32
C GLY A 21 34.50 -14.20 2.11
N CYS A 22 34.00 -12.97 1.94
CA CYS A 22 32.57 -12.65 1.82
C CYS A 22 31.81 -13.60 0.86
N GLY A 23 32.47 -14.09 -0.20
CA GLY A 23 31.87 -15.03 -1.16
C GLY A 23 31.43 -16.39 -0.59
N VAL A 24 32.09 -16.92 0.44
CA VAL A 24 31.69 -18.20 1.08
C VAL A 24 30.42 -18.02 1.91
N ILE A 25 30.31 -16.89 2.61
CA ILE A 25 29.13 -16.53 3.40
C ILE A 25 27.93 -16.29 2.47
N ASP A 26 28.14 -15.56 1.38
CA ASP A 26 27.10 -15.31 0.38
C ASP A 26 26.59 -16.59 -0.27
N THR A 27 27.50 -17.50 -0.65
CA THR A 27 27.13 -18.80 -1.20
C THR A 27 26.33 -19.64 -0.21
N ALA A 28 26.69 -19.58 1.08
CA ALA A 28 25.95 -20.24 2.14
C ALA A 28 24.54 -19.64 2.29
N LEU A 29 24.41 -18.31 2.30
CA LEU A 29 23.12 -17.60 2.43
C LEU A 29 22.17 -17.89 1.26
N VAL A 30 22.69 -17.96 0.04
CA VAL A 30 21.92 -18.36 -1.15
C VAL A 30 21.44 -19.80 -1.00
N LYS A 31 22.32 -20.71 -0.59
CA LYS A 31 21.98 -22.13 -0.43
C LYS A 31 20.94 -22.40 0.66
N VAL A 32 20.87 -21.56 1.70
CA VAL A 32 19.85 -21.66 2.75
C VAL A 32 18.62 -20.78 2.50
N GLY A 33 18.52 -20.15 1.33
CA GLY A 33 17.35 -19.34 0.93
C GLY A 33 17.20 -18.01 1.68
N LEU A 34 18.23 -17.55 2.38
CA LEU A 34 18.23 -16.26 3.10
C LEU A 34 18.65 -15.07 2.21
N ARG A 35 19.09 -15.36 0.99
CA ARG A 35 19.44 -14.38 -0.04
C ARG A 35 19.09 -14.92 -1.42
N ASN A 36 18.60 -14.06 -2.30
CA ASN A 36 18.55 -14.29 -3.74
C ASN A 36 19.63 -13.45 -4.45
N THR A 37 20.05 -13.90 -5.64
CA THR A 37 21.07 -13.24 -6.48
C THR A 37 20.45 -12.47 -7.64
N ASP A 38 19.12 -12.51 -7.80
CA ASP A 38 18.43 -12.01 -8.99
C ASP A 38 18.58 -10.50 -9.12
N PHE A 39 18.82 -9.80 -8.00
CA PHE A 39 19.01 -8.36 -7.94
C PHE A 39 20.49 -7.93 -7.87
N ASP A 40 21.46 -8.83 -7.97
CA ASP A 40 22.90 -8.51 -7.87
C ASP A 40 23.37 -7.52 -8.97
N TYR A 41 22.64 -7.43 -10.08
CA TYR A 41 22.89 -6.44 -11.13
C TYR A 41 22.78 -5.00 -10.62
N LEU A 42 22.00 -4.74 -9.56
CA LEU A 42 21.88 -3.41 -8.94
C LEU A 42 23.21 -2.90 -8.36
N LEU A 43 24.15 -3.79 -8.04
CA LEU A 43 25.46 -3.43 -7.50
C LEU A 43 26.47 -3.00 -8.58
N GLN A 44 26.22 -3.29 -9.85
CA GLN A 44 27.25 -3.21 -10.90
C GLN A 44 27.52 -1.79 -11.45
N ASN A 45 27.08 -0.72 -10.77
CA ASN A 45 27.09 0.66 -11.29
C ASN A 45 26.40 0.80 -12.68
N LYS A 46 25.53 -0.13 -13.03
CA LYS A 46 24.79 -0.16 -14.30
C LYS A 46 23.41 0.46 -14.21
N VAL A 47 22.94 0.76 -13.00
CA VAL A 47 21.60 1.31 -12.76
C VAL A 47 21.70 2.83 -12.76
N ASP A 48 20.99 3.47 -13.69
CA ASP A 48 20.95 4.93 -13.79
C ASP A 48 19.96 5.53 -12.80
N LYS A 49 18.78 4.90 -12.69
CA LYS A 49 17.70 5.31 -11.80
C LYS A 49 16.71 4.18 -11.57
N ILE A 50 15.97 4.27 -10.48
CA ILE A 50 14.76 3.49 -10.22
C ILE A 50 13.59 4.44 -10.16
N ILE A 51 12.56 4.22 -10.97
CA ILE A 51 11.29 4.93 -10.89
C ILE A 51 10.33 4.08 -10.06
N ILE A 52 9.72 4.66 -9.03
CA ILE A 52 8.68 4.03 -8.24
C ILE A 52 7.41 4.84 -8.45
N GLN A 53 6.44 4.27 -9.14
CA GLN A 53 5.20 4.93 -9.56
C GLN A 53 4.02 4.33 -8.80
N SER A 54 3.14 5.13 -8.21
CA SER A 54 1.87 4.60 -7.70
C SER A 54 1.00 4.10 -8.84
N SER A 55 0.44 2.91 -8.68
CA SER A 55 -0.55 2.35 -9.62
C SER A 55 -1.90 3.08 -9.57
N ARG A 56 -2.15 3.86 -8.52
CA ARG A 56 -3.43 4.54 -8.27
C ARG A 56 -3.37 6.03 -8.60
N ASP A 57 -2.19 6.64 -8.51
CA ASP A 57 -1.96 8.04 -8.86
C ASP A 57 -0.72 8.15 -9.76
N ALA A 58 -0.97 8.35 -11.06
CA ALA A 58 0.09 8.53 -12.05
C ALA A 58 0.93 9.81 -11.80
N GLY A 59 0.38 10.82 -11.11
CA GLY A 59 1.12 12.00 -10.68
C GLY A 59 2.09 11.72 -9.53
N PHE A 60 1.92 10.59 -8.85
CA PHE A 60 2.67 10.23 -7.65
C PHE A 60 3.82 9.25 -7.97
N ARG A 61 4.99 9.82 -8.25
CA ARG A 61 6.17 9.09 -8.68
C ARG A 61 7.44 9.55 -8.00
N PHE A 62 8.37 8.61 -7.79
CA PHE A 62 9.69 8.84 -7.22
C PHE A 62 10.75 8.45 -8.23
N ILE A 63 11.78 9.28 -8.35
CA ILE A 63 12.96 8.96 -9.13
C ILE A 63 14.12 8.83 -8.15
N VAL A 64 14.62 7.61 -8.00
CA VAL A 64 15.75 7.28 -7.15
C VAL A 64 16.99 7.16 -8.02
N ASN A 65 17.85 8.17 -7.96
CA ASN A 65 19.13 8.21 -8.67
C ASN A 65 20.34 8.26 -7.71
N ASP A 66 20.10 8.44 -6.42
CA ASP A 66 21.15 8.41 -5.42
C ASP A 66 21.65 6.98 -5.20
N GLN A 67 22.97 6.78 -5.33
CA GLN A 67 23.58 5.46 -5.27
C GLN A 67 23.42 4.80 -3.90
N SER A 68 23.37 5.57 -2.82
CA SER A 68 23.15 5.01 -1.48
C SER A 68 21.72 4.51 -1.30
N ALA A 69 20.74 5.23 -1.86
CA ALA A 69 19.34 4.80 -1.89
C ALA A 69 19.15 3.54 -2.76
N ILE A 70 19.77 3.49 -3.95
CA ILE A 70 19.76 2.30 -4.81
C ILE A 70 20.38 1.10 -4.09
N GLN A 71 21.51 1.28 -3.41
CA GLN A 71 22.14 0.22 -2.60
C GLN A 71 21.24 -0.25 -1.44
N ASN A 72 20.47 0.65 -0.82
CA ASN A 72 19.54 0.27 0.23
C ASN A 72 18.37 -0.55 -0.33
N ILE A 73 17.81 -0.17 -1.48
CA ILE A 73 16.80 -0.96 -2.19
C ILE A 73 17.36 -2.34 -2.51
N TYR A 74 18.56 -2.42 -3.08
CA TYR A 74 19.24 -3.70 -3.34
C TYR A 74 19.32 -4.59 -2.10
N LYS A 75 19.81 -4.06 -0.96
CA LYS A 75 19.96 -4.83 0.29
C LYS A 75 18.64 -5.40 0.80
N ILE A 76 17.53 -4.73 0.50
CA ILE A 76 16.18 -5.19 0.87
C ILE A 76 15.74 -6.28 -0.11
N LEU A 77 15.83 -6.03 -1.41
CA LEU A 77 15.43 -6.97 -2.46
C LEU A 77 16.26 -8.27 -2.45
N SER A 78 17.56 -8.20 -2.20
CA SER A 78 18.45 -9.36 -2.13
C SER A 78 18.09 -10.31 -0.98
N LYS A 79 17.41 -9.82 0.07
CA LYS A 79 16.90 -10.63 1.19
C LYS A 79 15.48 -11.16 0.95
N GLY A 80 14.87 -10.79 -0.18
CA GLY A 80 13.56 -11.28 -0.55
C GLY A 80 13.57 -12.78 -0.76
N ASN A 81 12.55 -13.47 -0.27
CA ASN A 81 12.41 -14.91 -0.47
C ASN A 81 11.73 -15.16 -1.82
N ILE A 82 12.30 -16.02 -2.66
CA ILE A 82 11.64 -16.45 -3.90
C ILE A 82 10.35 -17.20 -3.54
N LYS A 83 9.29 -16.92 -4.29
CA LYS A 83 7.96 -17.52 -4.14
C LYS A 83 7.48 -18.05 -5.48
N ASP A 84 6.73 -19.15 -5.43
CA ASP A 84 6.15 -19.76 -6.61
C ASP A 84 4.94 -18.96 -7.12
N GLU A 85 4.25 -18.25 -6.22
CA GLU A 85 3.05 -17.49 -6.52
C GLU A 85 3.19 -16.03 -6.08
N LYS A 86 2.50 -15.13 -6.77
CA LYS A 86 2.32 -13.73 -6.38
C LYS A 86 1.02 -13.54 -5.62
N THR A 87 0.91 -12.45 -4.86
CA THR A 87 -0.36 -12.06 -4.24
C THR A 87 -1.45 -11.84 -5.30
N SER A 88 -2.70 -12.09 -4.90
CA SER A 88 -3.90 -11.80 -5.71
C SER A 88 -4.33 -10.33 -5.63
N LEU A 89 -3.68 -9.54 -4.78
CA LEU A 89 -3.94 -8.12 -4.64
C LEU A 89 -3.37 -7.33 -5.82
N ASP A 90 -4.10 -6.27 -6.19
CA ASP A 90 -3.61 -5.31 -7.18
C ASP A 90 -2.32 -4.63 -6.70
N PRO A 91 -1.39 -4.29 -7.61
CA PRO A 91 -0.17 -3.59 -7.26
C PRO A 91 -0.44 -2.19 -6.70
N ASP A 92 0.25 -1.82 -5.63
CA ASP A 92 0.24 -0.46 -5.09
C ASP A 92 1.24 0.44 -5.84
N TYR A 93 2.37 -0.13 -6.22
CA TYR A 93 3.44 0.53 -6.96
C TYR A 93 3.99 -0.31 -8.10
N VAL A 94 4.51 0.37 -9.11
CA VAL A 94 5.34 -0.19 -10.18
C VAL A 94 6.75 0.36 -10.06
N PHE A 95 7.72 -0.54 -10.00
CA PHE A 95 9.15 -0.25 -9.97
C PHE A 95 9.73 -0.44 -11.36
N GLU A 96 10.32 0.60 -11.93
CA GLU A 96 11.07 0.53 -13.18
C GLU A 96 12.55 0.81 -12.90
N ILE A 97 13.40 -0.18 -13.16
CA ILE A 97 14.84 -0.10 -12.94
C ILE A 97 15.50 0.12 -14.30
N TYR A 98 16.09 1.29 -14.50
CA TYR A 98 16.71 1.70 -15.75
C TYR A 98 18.22 1.41 -15.74
N MET A 99 18.70 0.77 -16.80
CA MET A 99 20.11 0.44 -17.04
C MET A 99 20.47 0.76 -18.50
N GLY A 100 20.73 2.03 -18.80
CA GLY A 100 20.80 2.55 -20.15
C GLY A 100 19.44 2.42 -20.85
N ASP A 101 19.41 1.66 -21.95
CA ASP A 101 18.20 1.40 -22.72
C ASP A 101 17.38 0.21 -22.17
N GLU A 102 17.94 -0.57 -21.25
CA GLU A 102 17.24 -1.70 -20.62
C GLU A 102 16.39 -1.21 -19.44
N VAL A 103 15.12 -1.64 -19.40
CA VAL A 103 14.21 -1.36 -18.28
C VAL A 103 13.65 -2.67 -17.75
N LYS A 104 13.83 -2.92 -16.45
CA LYS A 104 13.17 -4.02 -15.74
C LYS A 104 12.03 -3.49 -14.90
N SER A 105 10.84 -4.09 -15.04
CA SER A 105 9.63 -3.65 -14.34
C SER A 105 9.16 -4.69 -13.33
N TYR A 106 8.80 -4.24 -12.13
CA TYR A 106 8.27 -5.07 -11.06
C TYR A 106 7.07 -4.40 -10.41
N ASN A 107 6.01 -5.16 -10.20
CA ASN A 107 4.86 -4.78 -9.40
C ASN A 107 5.17 -4.98 -7.91
N TYR A 108 4.64 -4.09 -7.07
CA TYR A 108 4.81 -4.15 -5.62
C TYR A 108 3.49 -3.91 -4.87
N VAL A 109 3.22 -4.75 -3.87
CA VAL A 109 2.10 -4.60 -2.93
C VAL A 109 2.65 -4.39 -1.52
N VAL A 110 2.23 -3.30 -0.90
CA VAL A 110 2.67 -2.87 0.43
C VAL A 110 2.09 -3.79 1.50
N SER A 111 2.92 -4.16 2.48
CA SER A 111 2.48 -4.83 3.71
C SER A 111 1.61 -6.10 3.54
N VAL A 112 1.81 -6.87 2.46
CA VAL A 112 1.19 -8.21 2.32
C VAL A 112 1.67 -9.13 3.46
N ASP A 113 0.73 -9.64 4.25
CA ASP A 113 1.00 -10.60 5.32
C ASP A 113 0.64 -12.05 4.93
N GLU A 114 0.09 -12.25 3.72
CA GLU A 114 -0.34 -13.54 3.21
C GLU A 114 0.88 -14.47 3.12
N ARG A 115 0.89 -15.49 3.99
CA ARG A 115 2.01 -16.44 4.05
C ARG A 115 2.10 -17.20 2.75
N GLY A 116 3.28 -17.17 2.14
CA GLY A 116 3.62 -18.05 1.01
C GLY A 116 3.50 -17.40 -0.37
N VAL A 117 2.99 -16.18 -0.48
CA VAL A 117 2.95 -15.43 -1.75
C VAL A 117 4.01 -14.33 -1.78
N GLY A 118 4.45 -13.95 -2.97
CA GLY A 118 5.33 -12.80 -3.17
C GLY A 118 4.54 -11.50 -3.37
N ASN A 119 5.08 -10.41 -2.84
CA ASN A 119 4.53 -9.07 -2.92
C ASN A 119 5.34 -8.14 -3.83
N PHE A 120 6.49 -8.59 -4.34
CA PHE A 120 7.29 -7.92 -5.35
C PHE A 120 7.50 -8.89 -6.50
N TYR A 121 7.03 -8.58 -7.71
CA TYR A 121 6.97 -9.58 -8.78
C TYR A 121 7.00 -8.97 -10.18
N ASP A 122 7.50 -9.74 -11.14
CA ASP A 122 7.31 -9.51 -12.58
C ASP A 122 6.40 -10.62 -13.15
N ASP A 123 6.39 -10.79 -14.48
CA ASP A 123 5.57 -11.82 -15.12
C ASP A 123 6.07 -13.26 -14.86
N ASN A 124 7.35 -13.42 -14.54
CA ASN A 124 8.02 -14.71 -14.42
C ASN A 124 8.47 -15.03 -12.99
N ASN A 125 8.74 -14.02 -12.17
CA ASN A 125 9.38 -14.14 -10.87
C ASN A 125 8.55 -13.47 -9.79
N SER A 126 8.51 -14.08 -8.61
CA SER A 126 7.80 -13.57 -7.45
C SER A 126 8.67 -13.62 -6.20
N TYR A 127 8.66 -12.54 -5.43
CA TYR A 127 9.50 -12.37 -4.25
C TYR A 127 8.67 -11.86 -3.08
N LEU A 128 8.88 -12.44 -1.91
CA LEU A 128 8.39 -11.89 -0.64
C LEU A 128 9.46 -10.99 -0.05
N VAL A 129 9.23 -9.68 -0.11
CA VAL A 129 10.11 -8.61 0.37
C VAL A 129 9.53 -8.01 1.66
N SER A 130 10.42 -7.66 2.60
CA SER A 130 10.03 -7.15 3.91
C SER A 130 9.46 -5.73 3.88
N LYS A 131 8.76 -5.35 4.95
CA LYS A 131 8.24 -3.99 5.20
C LYS A 131 9.32 -2.89 5.24
N SER A 132 10.59 -3.26 5.29
CA SER A 132 11.68 -2.27 5.19
C SER A 132 11.68 -1.55 3.84
N LEU A 133 11.12 -2.16 2.79
CA LEU A 133 10.89 -1.47 1.52
C LEU A 133 9.78 -0.42 1.65
N ASP A 134 8.68 -0.74 2.36
CA ASP A 134 7.62 0.22 2.73
C ASP A 134 8.23 1.44 3.44
N ASP A 135 9.11 1.22 4.43
CA ASP A 135 9.78 2.28 5.17
C ASP A 135 10.71 3.12 4.28
N SER A 136 11.42 2.48 3.35
CA SER A 136 12.34 3.16 2.43
C SER A 136 11.58 4.01 1.42
N ILE A 137 10.44 3.52 0.92
CA ILE A 137 9.50 4.33 0.13
C ILE A 137 9.03 5.49 1.02
N THR A 138 8.51 5.21 2.22
CA THR A 138 7.93 6.19 3.16
C THR A 138 8.90 7.29 3.61
N GLN A 139 10.19 6.99 3.78
CA GLN A 139 11.21 8.00 4.09
C GLN A 139 11.38 9.00 2.95
N ASN A 140 11.35 8.49 1.70
CA ASN A 140 11.27 9.34 0.51
C ASN A 140 9.90 10.04 0.38
N LEU A 141 8.86 9.59 1.10
CA LEU A 141 7.52 10.20 1.18
C LEU A 141 7.36 11.28 2.27
N SER A 142 8.36 11.54 3.11
CA SER A 142 8.19 12.34 4.34
C SER A 142 7.72 13.80 4.12
N PHE A 143 7.81 14.33 2.90
CA PHE A 143 7.25 15.63 2.54
C PHE A 143 5.72 15.64 2.38
N ILE A 144 5.10 14.46 2.29
CA ILE A 144 3.68 14.33 1.99
C ILE A 144 2.89 14.51 3.27
N ARG A 145 2.16 15.62 3.35
CA ARG A 145 1.17 15.83 4.40
C ARG A 145 0.08 14.77 4.21
N LYS A 146 -0.16 13.93 5.22
CA LYS A 146 -1.23 12.92 5.27
C LYS A 146 -2.10 13.18 6.52
N PRO A 147 -3.42 12.94 6.49
CA PRO A 147 -4.21 12.87 7.71
C PRO A 147 -3.62 11.83 8.67
N ARG A 148 -3.61 12.11 9.98
CA ARG A 148 -3.31 11.07 10.97
C ARG A 148 -4.31 9.94 10.81
N ASP A 149 -3.87 8.70 10.99
CA ASP A 149 -4.78 7.54 10.98
C ASP A 149 -5.74 7.60 9.78
N PHE A 150 -5.18 7.80 8.58
CA PHE A 150 -5.95 8.11 7.36
C PHE A 150 -7.07 7.11 7.09
N GLU A 151 -6.80 5.81 7.28
CA GLU A 151 -7.80 4.75 7.13
C GLU A 151 -9.01 5.00 8.04
N ASP A 152 -8.77 5.45 9.27
CA ASP A 152 -9.82 5.69 10.26
C ASP A 152 -10.70 6.89 9.90
N ILE A 153 -10.16 7.93 9.27
CA ILE A 153 -10.99 9.07 8.85
C ILE A 153 -11.63 8.83 7.48
N TYR A 154 -10.85 8.36 6.50
CA TYR A 154 -11.29 8.26 5.12
C TYR A 154 -12.35 7.18 4.96
N TYR A 155 -12.05 5.94 5.37
CA TYR A 155 -12.97 4.81 5.18
C TYR A 155 -14.16 4.88 6.14
N ASN A 156 -13.97 5.31 7.40
CA ASN A 156 -15.12 5.40 8.32
C ASN A 156 -16.09 6.52 7.94
N SER A 157 -15.62 7.63 7.33
CA SER A 157 -16.53 8.64 6.79
C SER A 157 -17.50 8.03 5.77
N ILE A 158 -17.00 7.15 4.90
CA ILE A 158 -17.80 6.45 3.89
C ILE A 158 -18.72 5.42 4.55
N LEU A 159 -18.21 4.64 5.51
CA LEU A 159 -19.02 3.64 6.24
C LEU A 159 -20.17 4.30 7.01
N GLN A 160 -19.94 5.47 7.60
CA GLN A 160 -20.99 6.19 8.32
C GLN A 160 -22.09 6.71 7.39
N VAL A 161 -21.74 7.30 6.23
CA VAL A 161 -22.75 7.67 5.22
C VAL A 161 -23.50 6.44 4.70
N LEU A 162 -22.80 5.33 4.48
CA LEU A 162 -23.41 4.07 4.07
C LEU A 162 -24.37 3.52 5.14
N GLU A 163 -24.00 3.57 6.42
CA GLU A 163 -24.86 3.12 7.53
C GLU A 163 -26.08 4.03 7.69
N LEU A 164 -25.92 5.36 7.54
CA LEU A 164 -27.05 6.31 7.55
C LEU A 164 -28.10 5.99 6.47
N LYS A 165 -27.66 5.45 5.33
CA LYS A 165 -28.52 5.09 4.19
C LYS A 165 -28.85 3.60 4.10
N LYS A 166 -28.40 2.79 5.05
CA LYS A 166 -28.47 1.32 4.99
C LYS A 166 -29.86 0.78 4.71
N ASP A 167 -30.88 1.30 5.39
CA ASP A 167 -32.26 0.84 5.23
C ASP A 167 -32.82 1.12 3.83
N GLU A 168 -32.40 2.21 3.20
CA GLU A 168 -32.77 2.53 1.82
C GLU A 168 -31.99 1.66 0.84
N LEU A 169 -30.69 1.54 1.06
CA LEU A 169 -29.76 0.85 0.16
C LEU A 169 -29.92 -0.67 0.17
N SER A 170 -30.42 -1.25 1.26
CA SER A 170 -30.62 -2.71 1.41
C SER A 170 -31.96 -3.20 0.85
N LYS A 171 -32.77 -2.34 0.23
CA LYS A 171 -34.07 -2.72 -0.33
C LYS A 171 -33.91 -3.45 -1.66
N GLY A 172 -34.60 -4.58 -1.78
CA GLY A 172 -34.68 -5.33 -3.03
C GLY A 172 -33.32 -5.86 -3.49
N ASP A 173 -33.01 -5.69 -4.76
CA ASP A 173 -31.79 -6.16 -5.42
C ASP A 173 -30.81 -5.00 -5.73
N ASN A 174 -30.90 -3.89 -4.98
CA ASN A 174 -30.12 -2.69 -5.23
C ASN A 174 -28.60 -2.97 -5.16
N LYS A 175 -27.91 -2.73 -6.28
CA LYS A 175 -26.46 -2.88 -6.38
C LYS A 175 -25.77 -1.57 -6.03
N VAL A 176 -25.04 -1.57 -4.92
CA VAL A 176 -24.34 -0.39 -4.40
C VAL A 176 -22.86 -0.45 -4.75
N GLY A 177 -22.35 0.60 -5.39
CA GLY A 177 -20.94 0.78 -5.72
C GLY A 177 -20.38 2.03 -5.04
N ILE A 178 -19.17 1.92 -4.48
CA ILE A 178 -18.43 3.05 -3.91
C ILE A 178 -17.34 3.48 -4.89
N ASP A 179 -17.42 4.70 -5.39
CA ASP A 179 -16.40 5.30 -6.25
C ASP A 179 -15.49 6.24 -5.46
N ILE A 180 -14.26 5.77 -5.23
CA ILE A 180 -13.16 6.54 -4.63
C ILE A 180 -12.14 6.98 -5.67
N THR A 181 -12.28 6.57 -6.93
CA THR A 181 -11.29 6.78 -8.00
C THR A 181 -11.17 8.25 -8.40
N GLY A 182 -12.23 9.02 -8.17
CA GLY A 182 -12.25 10.48 -8.38
C GLY A 182 -11.50 11.29 -7.30
N ASP A 183 -11.11 10.68 -6.18
CA ASP A 183 -10.43 11.37 -5.06
C ASP A 183 -8.91 11.34 -5.20
N VAL A 184 -8.42 11.95 -6.28
CA VAL A 184 -7.00 11.96 -6.68
C VAL A 184 -6.07 12.40 -5.55
N ASP A 185 -6.51 13.33 -4.70
CA ASP A 185 -5.70 13.83 -3.58
C ASP A 185 -5.41 12.74 -2.54
N CYS A 186 -6.30 11.76 -2.39
CA CYS A 186 -6.21 10.71 -1.39
C CYS A 186 -5.77 9.35 -1.93
N LEU A 187 -5.84 9.11 -3.25
CA LEU A 187 -5.47 7.82 -3.88
C LEU A 187 -4.08 7.32 -3.49
N LYS A 188 -3.10 8.22 -3.39
CA LYS A 188 -1.71 7.91 -2.98
C LYS A 188 -1.55 7.33 -1.57
N TYR A 189 -2.59 7.37 -0.73
CA TYR A 189 -2.57 6.81 0.63
C TYR A 189 -3.26 5.46 0.75
N MET A 190 -3.86 4.96 -0.32
CA MET A 190 -4.67 3.75 -0.31
C MET A 190 -3.85 2.56 -0.78
N PHE A 191 -3.65 1.59 0.12
CA PHE A 191 -3.00 0.33 -0.23
C PHE A 191 -4.01 -0.79 -0.45
N SER A 192 -3.67 -1.75 -1.31
CA SER A 192 -4.54 -2.86 -1.68
C SER A 192 -4.96 -3.72 -0.49
N VAL A 193 -4.10 -3.86 0.52
CA VAL A 193 -4.45 -4.55 1.78
C VAL A 193 -5.56 -3.80 2.53
N ASP A 194 -5.47 -2.47 2.59
CA ASP A 194 -6.48 -1.63 3.27
C ASP A 194 -7.80 -1.63 2.51
N LEU A 195 -7.75 -1.58 1.18
CA LEU A 195 -8.93 -1.65 0.32
C LEU A 195 -9.65 -3.00 0.48
N LYS A 196 -8.92 -4.12 0.50
CA LYS A 196 -9.51 -5.45 0.76
C LYS A 196 -10.18 -5.53 2.14
N LYS A 197 -9.63 -4.86 3.15
CA LYS A 197 -10.26 -4.75 4.48
C LYS A 197 -11.50 -3.84 4.43
N PHE A 198 -11.42 -2.73 3.71
CA PHE A 198 -12.51 -1.78 3.54
C PHE A 198 -13.70 -2.41 2.82
N GLU A 199 -13.49 -3.14 1.73
CA GLU A 199 -14.53 -3.90 1.02
C GLU A 199 -15.27 -4.87 1.93
N LYS A 200 -14.55 -5.60 2.78
CA LYS A 200 -15.18 -6.48 3.79
C LYS A 200 -16.01 -5.71 4.81
N ASN A 201 -15.69 -4.45 5.09
CA ASN A 201 -16.47 -3.62 6.00
C ASN A 201 -17.69 -3.01 5.30
N LEU A 202 -17.57 -2.64 4.02
CA LEU A 202 -18.70 -2.22 3.19
C LEU A 202 -19.77 -3.32 3.13
N ASP A 203 -19.36 -4.55 2.83
CA ASP A 203 -20.25 -5.71 2.73
C ASP A 203 -20.99 -6.04 4.04
N LYS A 204 -20.38 -5.73 5.20
CA LYS A 204 -21.04 -5.88 6.51
C LYS A 204 -22.12 -4.84 6.77
N VAL A 205 -21.98 -3.64 6.21
CA VAL A 205 -22.93 -2.54 6.39
C VAL A 205 -24.11 -2.72 5.44
N VAL A 206 -23.82 -2.85 4.14
CA VAL A 206 -24.80 -3.17 3.09
C VAL A 206 -24.23 -4.30 2.24
N ALA A 207 -24.87 -5.48 2.31
CA ALA A 207 -24.41 -6.69 1.65
C ALA A 207 -24.28 -6.51 0.14
N GLY A 208 -23.19 -7.02 -0.44
CA GLY A 208 -22.89 -6.92 -1.86
C GLY A 208 -22.35 -5.57 -2.33
N THR A 209 -22.14 -4.61 -1.41
CA THR A 209 -21.48 -3.33 -1.73
C THR A 209 -20.03 -3.57 -2.17
N LYS A 210 -19.61 -2.95 -3.26
CA LYS A 210 -18.25 -3.11 -3.82
C LYS A 210 -17.60 -1.76 -4.12
N LEU A 211 -16.26 -1.75 -4.19
CA LEU A 211 -15.55 -0.65 -4.80
C LEU A 211 -15.77 -0.67 -6.32
N ILE A 212 -15.97 0.50 -6.91
CA ILE A 212 -16.05 0.67 -8.36
C ILE A 212 -14.65 0.66 -8.96
N ASN A 213 -14.49 -0.05 -10.07
CA ASN A 213 -13.29 -0.07 -10.89
C ASN A 213 -13.67 0.01 -12.37
N ASN A 214 -13.88 1.23 -12.88
CA ASN A 214 -14.27 1.51 -14.26
C ASN A 214 -15.54 0.77 -14.73
N ASN A 215 -16.44 0.44 -13.80
CA ASN A 215 -17.66 -0.32 -14.05
C ASN A 215 -18.88 0.30 -13.33
N SER A 216 -18.90 1.63 -13.18
CA SER A 216 -19.95 2.37 -12.45
C SER A 216 -21.38 2.15 -12.98
N GLU A 217 -21.49 1.75 -14.24
CA GLU A 217 -22.72 1.42 -14.95
C GLU A 217 -23.37 0.11 -14.48
N GLU A 218 -22.61 -0.78 -13.82
CA GLU A 218 -23.12 -2.03 -13.27
C GLU A 218 -23.92 -1.84 -11.96
N PHE A 219 -23.86 -0.64 -11.39
CA PHE A 219 -24.42 -0.29 -10.09
C PHE A 219 -25.65 0.61 -10.23
N ASP A 220 -26.67 0.27 -9.45
CA ASP A 220 -27.93 1.01 -9.33
C ASP A 220 -27.74 2.28 -8.50
N THR A 221 -26.95 2.17 -7.43
CA THR A 221 -26.56 3.30 -6.59
C THR A 221 -25.04 3.47 -6.61
N VAL A 222 -24.58 4.69 -6.91
CA VAL A 222 -23.16 5.05 -6.89
C VAL A 222 -22.92 6.05 -5.76
N ILE A 223 -22.01 5.71 -4.85
CA ILE A 223 -21.56 6.58 -3.77
C ILE A 223 -20.18 7.13 -4.15
N THR A 224 -20.11 8.39 -4.55
CA THR A 224 -18.85 9.04 -4.96
C THR A 224 -18.25 9.84 -3.82
N VAL A 225 -16.95 9.68 -3.61
CA VAL A 225 -16.19 10.37 -2.57
C VAL A 225 -15.27 11.41 -3.21
N LYS A 226 -15.22 12.61 -2.65
CA LYS A 226 -14.33 13.67 -3.11
C LYS A 226 -13.82 14.54 -1.97
N ASN A 227 -12.57 14.36 -1.61
CA ASN A 227 -11.87 15.21 -0.66
C ASN A 227 -11.91 16.69 -1.10
N LYS A 228 -11.99 17.58 -0.11
CA LYS A 228 -12.04 19.04 -0.27
C LYS A 228 -10.96 19.76 0.53
N GLY A 229 -10.05 19.01 1.13
CA GLY A 229 -8.94 19.51 1.90
C GLY A 229 -8.70 18.67 3.15
N TYR A 230 -7.44 18.58 3.54
CA TYR A 230 -7.04 17.96 4.78
C TYR A 230 -5.74 18.55 5.34
N SER A 231 -5.55 18.33 6.62
CA SER A 231 -4.28 18.49 7.33
C SER A 231 -4.06 17.23 8.19
N SER A 232 -3.03 17.23 9.03
CA SER A 232 -2.84 16.13 9.98
C SER A 232 -3.95 16.00 11.02
N LYS A 233 -4.78 17.04 11.22
CA LYS A 233 -5.85 17.08 12.24
C LYS A 233 -7.22 17.51 11.74
N LYS A 234 -7.35 17.85 10.47
CA LYS A 234 -8.62 18.27 9.86
C LYS A 234 -8.82 17.50 8.57
N PHE A 235 -10.04 17.10 8.29
CA PHE A 235 -10.39 16.40 7.06
C PHE A 235 -11.76 16.88 6.60
N ARG A 236 -11.90 17.17 5.30
CA ARG A 236 -13.15 17.59 4.70
C ARG A 236 -13.38 16.78 3.44
N THR A 237 -14.50 16.08 3.35
CA THR A 237 -14.86 15.32 2.15
C THR A 237 -16.34 15.49 1.83
N VAL A 238 -16.64 15.45 0.54
CA VAL A 238 -18.02 15.41 0.06
C VAL A 238 -18.30 14.00 -0.40
N ILE A 239 -19.38 13.41 0.10
CA ILE A 239 -19.86 12.09 -0.30
C ILE A 239 -21.21 12.27 -0.97
N THR A 240 -21.31 11.85 -2.22
CA THR A 240 -22.55 11.96 -3.00
C THR A 240 -23.16 10.59 -3.13
N VAL A 241 -24.47 10.46 -2.89
CA VAL A 241 -25.25 9.24 -3.11
C VAL A 241 -26.15 9.49 -4.32
N ASP A 242 -25.86 8.82 -5.43
CA ASP A 242 -26.66 8.83 -6.65
C ASP A 242 -27.37 7.49 -6.81
N ASN A 243 -28.63 7.41 -6.37
CA ASN A 243 -29.50 6.27 -6.58
C ASN A 243 -30.29 6.47 -7.87
N LYS A 244 -29.86 5.76 -8.92
CA LYS A 244 -30.41 5.88 -10.27
C LYS A 244 -31.81 5.26 -10.38
N LYS A 245 -32.13 4.25 -9.56
CA LYS A 245 -33.44 3.57 -9.53
C LYS A 245 -34.53 4.50 -9.00
N ASP A 246 -34.28 5.13 -7.85
CA ASP A 246 -35.25 5.99 -7.17
C ASP A 246 -35.12 7.47 -7.56
N LYS A 247 -34.13 7.81 -8.41
CA LYS A 247 -33.80 9.19 -8.83
C LYS A 247 -33.50 10.09 -7.63
N VAL A 248 -32.85 9.54 -6.62
CA VAL A 248 -32.41 10.25 -5.43
C VAL A 248 -30.95 10.65 -5.63
N TYR A 249 -30.69 11.95 -5.50
CA TYR A 249 -29.34 12.50 -5.54
C TYR A 249 -29.13 13.33 -4.29
N GLU A 250 -28.26 12.87 -3.41
CA GLU A 250 -27.97 13.52 -2.14
C GLU A 250 -26.48 13.77 -1.96
N THR A 251 -26.15 14.86 -1.30
CA THR A 251 -24.77 15.27 -1.05
C THR A 251 -24.57 15.45 0.44
N TYR A 252 -23.59 14.74 0.99
CA TYR A 252 -23.18 14.79 2.37
C TYR A 252 -21.85 15.50 2.49
N TYR A 253 -21.80 16.48 3.39
CA TYR A 253 -20.59 17.21 3.74
C TYR A 253 -20.05 16.64 5.05
N VAL A 254 -18.87 16.03 5.01
CA VAL A 254 -18.23 15.37 6.14
C VAL A 254 -17.01 16.16 6.64
N VAL A 255 -17.01 16.50 7.93
CA VAL A 255 -15.90 17.16 8.61
C VAL A 255 -15.33 16.22 9.66
N GLY A 256 -14.02 16.02 9.63
CA GLY A 256 -13.27 15.30 10.64
C GLY A 256 -12.33 16.22 11.40
N ASN A 257 -12.35 16.14 12.73
CA ASN A 257 -11.39 16.80 13.62
C ASN A 257 -10.64 15.75 14.44
N TYR A 258 -9.31 15.79 14.45
CA TYR A 258 -8.49 14.84 15.21
C TYR A 258 -8.21 15.38 16.61
N GLU A 259 -8.89 14.82 17.60
CA GLU A 259 -8.79 15.20 19.01
C GLU A 259 -8.64 13.96 19.89
N TYR A 260 -7.91 14.08 21.00
CA TYR A 260 -7.74 13.00 21.98
C TYR A 260 -7.23 11.64 21.41
N LYS A 261 -6.46 11.68 20.31
CA LYS A 261 -5.93 10.51 19.57
C LYS A 261 -7.00 9.70 18.81
N SER A 262 -8.09 10.34 18.42
CA SER A 262 -9.14 9.78 17.58
C SER A 262 -9.70 10.84 16.63
N TRP A 263 -10.34 10.41 15.56
CA TRP A 263 -11.14 11.30 14.72
C TRP A 263 -12.55 11.42 15.27
N ASP A 264 -12.98 12.65 15.51
CA ASP A 264 -14.39 12.99 15.63
C ASP A 264 -14.93 13.32 14.22
N ILE A 265 -15.96 12.60 13.79
CA ILE A 265 -16.49 12.66 12.42
C ILE A 265 -17.92 13.20 12.50
N TYR A 266 -18.14 14.35 11.88
CA TYR A 266 -19.45 14.95 11.72
C TYR A 266 -19.92 14.85 10.27
N ILE A 267 -21.17 14.43 10.08
CA ILE A 267 -21.84 14.34 8.78
C ILE A 267 -23.02 15.30 8.82
N GLY A 268 -22.99 16.31 7.94
CA GLY A 268 -24.12 17.23 7.77
C GLY A 268 -25.35 16.55 7.16
N ASN A 269 -26.52 17.14 7.35
CA ASN A 269 -27.74 16.69 6.66
C ASN A 269 -27.56 16.77 5.12
N PRO A 270 -28.38 16.04 4.35
CA PRO A 270 -28.33 16.09 2.89
C PRO A 270 -28.41 17.53 2.35
N GLY A 271 -27.40 17.95 1.59
CA GLY A 271 -27.30 19.27 0.98
C GLY A 271 -26.84 20.40 1.93
N GLU A 272 -26.68 20.13 3.23
CA GLU A 272 -26.33 21.14 4.23
C GLU A 272 -24.84 21.07 4.59
N LYS A 273 -24.14 22.20 4.41
CA LYS A 273 -22.74 22.33 4.85
C LYS A 273 -22.69 22.56 6.36
N PRO A 274 -21.92 21.77 7.12
CA PRO A 274 -21.66 22.02 8.53
C PRO A 274 -21.06 23.41 8.75
N ASP A 275 -21.31 24.03 9.90
CA ASP A 275 -20.70 25.33 10.26
C ASP A 275 -19.16 25.29 10.24
N GLU A 276 -18.57 24.12 10.53
CA GLU A 276 -17.12 23.90 10.55
C GLU A 276 -16.51 23.50 9.19
N TRP A 277 -17.28 23.61 8.11
CA TRP A 277 -16.90 23.26 6.74
C TRP A 277 -15.83 24.17 6.10
#